data_AF-A0A2T1C5I5-F1
#
_entry.id   AF-A0A2T1C5I5-F1
#
_cell.length_a   1.000
_cell.length_b   1.000
_cell.length_c   1.000
_cell.angle_alpha   90.00
_cell.angle_beta   90.00
_cell.angle_gamma   90.00
#
_symmetry.space_group_name_H-M   'P 1'
#
loop_
_entity.id
_entity.type
_entity.pdbx_description
1 polymer ?
#
loop_
_entity_poly.entity_id
_entity_poly.type
_entity_poly.pdbx_seq_one_letter_code
_entity_poly.pdbx_strand_id
1 'polypeptide(L)' 'EKSPIAIRCLKSAFNADCDGQAGLQELAGNATLLYYMTQEGAEGKQAFLEKREPDFSEYPWLP' A
#
# COMPACT_ATOMS: atom_id res chain seq x y z
N GLU A 1 24.27 -4.77 2.18
CA GLU A 1 22.96 -5.47 2.24
C GLU A 1 21.91 -4.75 1.38
N LYS A 2 20.74 -5.34 1.14
CA LYS A 2 19.64 -4.77 0.33
C LYS A 2 18.36 -4.69 1.17
N SER A 3 17.48 -3.73 0.88
CA SER A 3 16.21 -3.55 1.61
C SER A 3 15.26 -4.73 1.37
N PRO A 4 14.80 -5.46 2.42
CA PRO A 4 13.87 -6.58 2.27
C PRO A 4 12.54 -6.18 1.60
N ILE A 5 12.05 -4.96 1.85
CA ILE A 5 10.83 -4.41 1.24
C ILE A 5 11.03 -4.20 -0.26
N ALA A 6 12.19 -3.67 -0.66
CA ALA A 6 12.49 -3.49 -2.08
C ALA A 6 12.56 -4.84 -2.81
N ILE A 7 13.20 -5.85 -2.19
CA ILE A 7 13.32 -7.18 -2.78
C ILE A 7 11.96 -7.85 -2.99
N ARG A 8 11.05 -7.81 -2.00
CA ARG A 8 9.72 -8.41 -2.16
C ARG A 8 8.86 -7.72 -3.22
N CYS A 9 8.92 -6.39 -3.32
CA CYS A 9 8.15 -5.66 -4.34
C CYS A 9 8.65 -6.00 -5.75
N LEU A 10 9.97 -6.03 -5.95
CA LEU A 10 10.57 -6.41 -7.24
C LEU A 10 10.19 -7.84 -7.63
N LYS A 11 10.21 -8.79 -6.69
CA LYS A 11 9.78 -10.17 -6.96
C LYS A 11 8.34 -10.24 -7.46
N SER A 12 7.40 -9.58 -6.77
CA SER A 12 5.99 -9.57 -7.19
C SER A 12 5.76 -8.80 -8.49
N ALA A 13 6.58 -7.78 -8.79
CA ALA A 13 6.53 -7.09 -10.08
C ALA A 13 6.93 -8.00 -11.25
N PHE A 14 7.95 -8.86 -11.08
CA PHE A 14 8.30 -9.85 -12.09
C PHE A 14 7.21 -10.94 -12.23
N ASN A 15 6.60 -11.38 -11.12
CA ASN A 15 5.48 -12.33 -11.18
C ASN A 15 4.26 -11.73 -11.89
N ALA A 16 3.98 -10.44 -11.72
CA ALA A 16 2.86 -9.74 -12.36
C ALA A 16 2.92 -9.74 -13.90
N ASP A 17 4.11 -9.85 -14.50
CA ASP A 17 4.28 -9.94 -15.95
C ASP A 17 3.80 -11.29 -16.51
N CYS A 18 3.92 -12.37 -15.74
CA CYS A 18 3.61 -13.73 -16.20
C CYS A 18 2.28 -14.26 -15.65
N ASP A 19 1.94 -13.95 -14.40
CA ASP A 19 0.86 -14.59 -13.65
C ASP A 19 -0.45 -13.77 -13.68
N GLY A 20 -0.56 -12.80 -14.58
CA GLY A 20 -1.75 -12.00 -14.81
C GLY A 20 -2.38 -11.48 -13.51
N GLN A 21 -3.65 -11.85 -13.26
CA GLN A 21 -4.37 -11.44 -12.06
C GLN A 21 -3.75 -11.93 -10.74
N ALA A 22 -3.13 -13.11 -10.73
CA ALA A 22 -2.48 -13.64 -9.53
C ALA A 22 -1.20 -12.84 -9.20
N GLY A 23 -0.40 -12.51 -10.21
CA GLY A 23 0.77 -11.65 -10.00
C GLY A 23 0.38 -10.21 -9.62
N LEU A 24 -0.71 -9.67 -10.19
CA LEU A 24 -1.29 -8.39 -9.76
C LEU A 24 -1.76 -8.43 -8.29
N GLN A 25 -2.32 -9.55 -7.82
CA GLN A 25 -2.71 -9.71 -6.43
C GLN A 25 -1.51 -9.59 -5.49
N GLU A 26 -0.38 -10.23 -5.83
CA GLU A 26 0.84 -10.13 -5.02
C GLU A 26 1.39 -8.69 -4.99
N LEU A 27 1.46 -8.05 -6.15
CA LEU A 27 1.98 -6.69 -6.27
C LEU A 27 1.08 -5.68 -5.55
N ALA A 28 -0.23 -5.74 -5.76
CA ALA A 28 -1.20 -4.91 -5.08
C ALA A 28 -1.20 -5.16 -3.57
N GLY A 29 -1.02 -6.41 -3.13
CA GLY A 29 -0.89 -6.75 -1.71
C GLY A 29 0.32 -6.07 -1.05
N ASN A 30 1.46 -5.99 -1.75
CA ASN A 30 2.62 -5.23 -1.26
C ASN A 30 2.38 -3.71 -1.25
N ALA A 31 1.65 -3.18 -2.23
CA ALA A 31 1.27 -1.77 -2.25
C ALA A 31 0.35 -1.42 -1.06
N THR A 32 -0.67 -2.23 -0.78
CA THR A 32 -1.54 -2.07 0.39
C THR A 32 -0.78 -2.16 1.70
N LEU A 33 0.19 -3.07 1.81
CA LEU A 33 1.06 -3.16 2.98
C LEU A 33 1.83 -1.86 3.22
N LEU A 34 2.41 -1.26 2.16
CA LEU A 34 3.12 0.00 2.26
C LEU A 34 2.19 1.16 2.62
N TYR A 35 0.99 1.20 2.02
CA TYR A 35 -0.01 2.21 2.33
C TYR A 35 -0.44 2.17 3.81
N TYR A 36 -0.61 0.98 4.38
CA TYR A 36 -0.91 0.82 5.82
C TYR A 36 0.21 1.28 6.76
N MET A 37 1.42 1.54 6.24
CA MET A 37 2.53 2.12 7.02
C MET A 37 2.59 3.66 6.90
N THR A 38 1.71 4.28 6.10
CA THR A 38 1.65 5.75 5.94
C THR A 38 0.72 6.39 6.98
N GLN A 39 0.88 7.70 7.18
CA GLN A 39 -0.03 8.48 8.03
C GLN A 39 -1.43 8.58 7.41
N GLU A 40 -1.53 8.76 6.09
CA GLU A 40 -2.80 8.79 5.35
C GLU A 40 -3.58 7.46 5.52
N GLY A 41 -2.91 6.32 5.40
CA GLY A 41 -3.52 5.02 5.66
C GLY A 41 -3.94 4.83 7.13
N ALA A 42 -3.18 5.39 8.07
CA ALA A 42 -3.50 5.33 9.50
C ALA A 42 -4.71 6.20 9.88
N GLU A 43 -4.92 7.34 9.22
CA GLU A 43 -6.04 8.25 9.46
C GLU A 43 -7.39 7.54 9.27
N GLY A 44 -7.56 6.80 8.17
CA GLY A 44 -8.79 6.02 7.94
C GLY A 44 -9.07 4.99 9.03
N LYS A 45 -8.01 4.32 9.53
CA LYS A 45 -8.12 3.38 10.67
C LYS A 45 -8.50 4.12 11.95
N GLN A 46 -7.87 5.26 12.24
CA GLN A 46 -8.10 6.01 13.47
C GLN A 46 -9.50 6.60 13.50
N ALA A 47 -9.95 7.20 12.40
CA ALA A 47 -11.30 7.73 12.25
C ALA A 47 -12.36 6.65 12.49
N PHE A 48 -12.15 5.44 11.97
CA PHE A 48 -13.03 4.29 12.22
C PHE A 48 -13.09 3.91 13.71
N LEU A 49 -11.93 3.84 14.39
CA LEU A 49 -11.86 3.53 15.82
C LEU A 49 -12.54 4.61 16.69
N GLU A 50 -12.38 5.88 16.30
CA GLU A 50 -12.98 7.04 16.96
C GLU A 50 -14.44 7.28 16.55
N LYS A 51 -14.97 6.51 15.57
CA LYS A 51 -16.31 6.65 15.00
C LYS A 51 -16.62 8.07 14.48
N ARG A 52 -15.62 8.71 13.89
CA ARG A 52 -15.75 9.99 13.18
C ARG A 52 -15.55 9.78 11.69
N GLU A 53 -15.90 10.78 10.90
CA GLU A 53 -15.51 10.80 9.50
C GLU A 53 -13.99 10.98 9.37
N PRO A 54 -13.32 10.26 8.45
CA PRO A 54 -11.92 10.46 8.17
C PRO A 54 -11.69 11.79 7.45
N ASP A 55 -10.61 12.48 7.80
CA ASP A 55 -10.21 13.73 7.16
C ASP A 55 -8.88 13.56 6.43
N PHE A 56 -8.91 13.63 5.10
CA PHE A 56 -7.72 13.52 4.26
C PHE A 56 -7.27 14.86 3.67
N SER A 57 -7.83 15.99 4.13
CA SER A 57 -7.57 17.31 3.55
C SER A 57 -6.12 17.79 3.70
N GLU A 58 -5.38 17.26 4.68
CA GLU A 58 -3.96 17.55 4.88
C GLU A 58 -3.03 16.85 3.88
N TYR A 59 -3.50 15.79 3.20
CA TYR A 59 -2.67 15.00 2.28
C TYR A 59 -2.77 15.55 0.85
N PRO A 60 -1.62 15.79 0.17
CA PRO A 60 -1.62 16.37 -1.16
C PRO A 60 -1.97 15.33 -2.24
N TRP A 61 -2.69 15.77 -3.27
CA TRP A 61 -2.77 15.04 -4.53
C TRP A 61 -1.45 15.21 -5.29
N LEU A 62 -0.59 14.21 -5.20
CA LEU A 62 0.69 14.21 -5.92
C LEU A 62 0.47 14.27 -7.45
N PRO A 63 1.38 14.90 -8.22
CA PRO A 63 1.25 15.04 -9.67
C PRO A 63 1.13 13.73 -10.45
#